data_AF-K2M5K6-F1
#
_entry.id   AF-K2M5K6-F1
#
_cell.length_a   1.000
_cell.length_b   1.000
_cell.length_c   1.000
_cell.angle_alpha   90.00
_cell.angle_beta   90.00
_cell.angle_gamma   90.00
#
_symmetry.space_group_name_H-M   'P 1'
#
loop_
_entity.id
_entity.type
_entity.pdbx_description
1 polymer ?
#
loop_
_entity_poly.entity_id
_entity_poly.type
_entity_poly.pdbx_seq_one_letter_code
_entity_poly.pdbx_strand_id
1 'polypeptide(L)'
;MCHTLQLLVLLLCCVSGTVAAAEHHCISDEIEKKVGPRTKAVVLELPTRERGMIQALTASASEWAPIRFQVFAEDLEDPSKYCTAEGQIRPDFTGGTVECKKEDIFTPEKRSILLKSLLPRAFKMHTDRMLVEPLTSLLIVPRFTSAICAQFTIPSSHHTLGVIGADMYLYVSAGPTQDSSLAWATSCSRAPNGRPVVGVINYGPKFITDSVHSVRVSVHEIAHALGFTVRVMGKRNMLKEFEGVRGKAKVLQVSSPKTVEKTREHFNCMSATGMELEDEGGGEGKVSSHWKRRNAKD
;
A
#
# COMPACT_ATOMS: atom_id res chain seq x y z
N MET A 1 -26.12 52.84 -8.36
CA MET A 1 -25.84 51.50 -7.79
C MET A 1 -25.22 50.58 -8.85
N CYS A 2 -24.10 50.99 -9.48
CA CYS A 2 -23.44 50.17 -10.53
C CYS A 2 -21.90 50.18 -10.44
N HIS A 3 -21.33 50.69 -9.35
CA HIS A 3 -19.87 50.75 -9.16
C HIS A 3 -19.35 50.02 -7.91
N THR A 4 -20.25 49.49 -7.07
CA THR A 4 -19.86 48.71 -5.87
C THR A 4 -19.79 47.21 -6.13
N LEU A 5 -20.33 46.71 -7.26
CA LEU A 5 -20.37 45.28 -7.56
C LEU A 5 -19.10 44.75 -8.27
N GLN A 6 -18.33 45.63 -8.93
CA GLN A 6 -17.10 45.23 -9.63
C GLN A 6 -15.90 45.02 -8.71
N LEU A 7 -15.88 45.64 -7.52
CA LEU A 7 -14.79 45.45 -6.54
C LEU A 7 -14.90 44.14 -5.76
N LEU A 8 -16.08 43.54 -5.66
CA LEU A 8 -16.27 42.24 -4.99
C LEU A 8 -15.84 41.04 -5.85
N VAL A 9 -15.86 41.16 -7.18
CA VAL A 9 -15.46 40.07 -8.09
C VAL A 9 -13.93 39.94 -8.17
N LEU A 10 -13.18 41.03 -8.00
CA LEU A 10 -11.71 41.01 -8.00
C LEU A 10 -11.08 40.44 -6.72
N LEU A 11 -11.82 40.41 -5.60
CA LEU A 11 -11.35 39.82 -4.33
C LEU A 11 -11.58 38.30 -4.23
N LEU A 12 -12.41 37.72 -5.10
CA LEU A 12 -12.67 36.27 -5.15
C LEU A 12 -11.68 35.49 -6.02
N CYS A 13 -10.81 36.16 -6.80
CA CYS A 13 -9.84 35.51 -7.68
C CYS A 13 -8.45 35.29 -7.07
N CYS A 14 -8.19 35.76 -5.83
CA CYS A 14 -6.84 35.77 -5.25
C CYS A 14 -6.61 34.77 -4.10
N VAL A 15 -7.54 33.85 -3.82
CA VAL A 15 -7.35 32.82 -2.77
C VAL A 15 -7.41 31.38 -3.30
N SER A 16 -7.52 31.21 -4.61
CA SER A 16 -7.24 29.93 -5.27
C SER A 16 -5.74 29.74 -5.41
N GLY A 17 -5.02 29.75 -4.29
CA GLY A 17 -3.69 29.17 -4.26
C GLY A 17 -3.85 27.71 -4.65
N THR A 18 -3.57 27.38 -5.91
CA THR A 18 -3.36 26.01 -6.32
C THR A 18 -2.17 25.52 -5.52
N VAL A 19 -2.43 24.92 -4.37
CA VAL A 19 -1.46 24.05 -3.72
C VAL A 19 -1.30 22.91 -4.71
N ALA A 20 -0.29 23.02 -5.57
CA ALA A 20 0.20 21.87 -6.30
C ALA A 20 0.64 20.88 -5.23
N ALA A 21 -0.23 19.93 -4.88
CA ALA A 21 0.14 18.82 -4.03
C ALA A 21 1.33 18.16 -4.71
N ALA A 22 2.47 18.12 -4.02
CA ALA A 22 3.66 17.46 -4.54
C ALA A 22 3.27 16.04 -4.95
N GLU A 23 3.57 15.66 -6.20
CA GLU A 23 3.18 14.35 -6.72
C GLU A 23 3.90 13.27 -5.91
N HIS A 24 3.13 12.31 -5.39
CA HIS A 24 3.67 11.18 -4.64
C HIS A 24 4.61 10.36 -5.52
N HIS A 25 5.88 10.31 -5.15
CA HIS A 25 6.84 9.41 -5.78
C HIS A 25 6.81 8.07 -5.03
N CYS A 26 6.05 7.12 -5.59
CA CYS A 26 6.01 5.75 -5.06
C CYS A 26 7.36 5.07 -5.24
N ILE A 27 7.92 4.54 -4.14
CA ILE A 27 9.20 3.84 -4.11
C ILE A 27 9.04 2.32 -3.93
N SER A 28 7.84 1.78 -4.17
CA SER A 28 7.51 0.37 -3.93
C SER A 28 8.47 -0.58 -4.65
N ASP A 29 8.87 -0.28 -5.90
CA ASP A 29 9.77 -1.15 -6.65
C ASP A 29 11.23 -1.11 -6.14
N GLU A 30 11.70 0.01 -5.57
CA GLU A 30 12.95 0.08 -4.80
C GLU A 30 12.86 -0.78 -3.54
N ILE A 31 11.75 -0.67 -2.80
CA ILE A 31 11.49 -1.46 -1.59
C ILE A 31 11.44 -2.95 -1.91
N GLU A 32 10.77 -3.36 -3.00
CA GLU A 32 10.65 -4.76 -3.43
C GLU A 32 12.02 -5.42 -3.66
N LYS A 33 13.03 -4.66 -4.11
CA LYS A 33 14.41 -5.14 -4.29
C LYS A 33 15.12 -5.37 -2.95
N LYS A 34 14.76 -4.61 -1.91
CA LYS A 34 15.34 -4.69 -0.57
C LYS A 34 14.67 -5.72 0.34
N VAL A 35 13.42 -6.14 0.07
CA VAL A 35 12.66 -7.08 0.91
C VAL A 35 13.28 -8.49 0.97
N GLY A 36 13.98 -8.92 -0.08
CA GLY A 36 14.51 -10.27 -0.20
C GLY A 36 13.42 -11.35 -0.46
N PRO A 37 13.76 -12.64 -0.28
CA PRO A 37 12.81 -13.74 -0.40
C PRO A 37 11.69 -13.63 0.64
N ARG A 38 10.44 -13.76 0.19
CA ARG A 38 9.28 -13.71 1.10
C ARG A 38 9.16 -15.03 1.84
N THR A 39 9.29 -14.97 3.16
CA THR A 39 9.14 -16.13 4.04
C THR A 39 7.71 -16.65 3.96
N LYS A 40 7.54 -17.97 3.83
CA LYS A 40 6.22 -18.59 3.91
C LYS A 40 5.75 -18.51 5.36
N ALA A 41 4.54 -17.98 5.58
CA ALA A 41 3.93 -18.00 6.90
C ALA A 41 3.53 -19.44 7.25
N VAL A 42 3.63 -19.78 8.53
CA VAL A 42 3.09 -21.04 9.03
C VAL A 42 1.62 -20.83 9.32
N VAL A 43 0.78 -21.59 8.62
CA VAL A 43 -0.67 -21.56 8.77
C VAL A 43 -1.06 -22.83 9.51
N LEU A 44 -1.53 -22.68 10.74
CA LEU A 44 -1.92 -23.79 11.62
C LEU A 44 -3.44 -23.89 11.65
N GLU A 45 -3.93 -25.12 11.56
CA GLU A 45 -5.34 -25.40 11.76
C GLU A 45 -5.78 -25.06 13.19
N LEU A 46 -6.91 -24.37 13.31
CA LEU A 46 -7.45 -24.02 14.63
C LEU A 46 -7.98 -25.25 15.38
N PRO A 47 -7.87 -25.27 16.72
CA PRO A 47 -8.58 -26.22 17.57
C PRO A 47 -10.09 -26.20 17.27
N THR A 48 -10.75 -27.35 17.40
CA THR A 48 -12.14 -27.58 16.93
C THR A 48 -13.14 -26.55 17.48
N ARG A 49 -12.96 -26.08 18.72
CA ARG A 49 -13.82 -25.08 19.37
C ARG A 49 -13.66 -23.67 18.77
N GLU A 50 -12.42 -23.25 18.52
CA GLU A 50 -12.12 -21.94 17.90
C GLU A 50 -12.47 -21.94 16.42
N ARG A 51 -12.22 -23.08 15.74
CA ARG A 51 -12.68 -23.32 14.37
C ARG A 51 -14.20 -23.17 14.27
N GLY A 52 -14.95 -23.75 15.20
CA GLY A 52 -16.42 -23.64 15.24
C GLY A 52 -16.91 -22.21 15.44
N MET A 53 -16.22 -21.40 16.27
CA MET A 53 -16.57 -19.98 16.45
C MET A 53 -16.26 -19.14 15.21
N ILE A 54 -15.09 -19.33 14.58
CA ILE A 54 -14.75 -18.64 13.34
C ILE A 54 -15.67 -19.07 12.20
N GLN A 55 -15.95 -20.38 12.08
CA GLN A 55 -16.92 -20.88 11.11
C GLN A 55 -18.30 -20.31 11.36
N ALA A 56 -18.77 -20.17 12.60
CA ALA A 56 -20.05 -19.52 12.90
C ALA A 56 -20.05 -18.03 12.52
N LEU A 57 -18.94 -17.31 12.73
CA LEU A 57 -18.75 -15.92 12.30
C LEU A 57 -18.71 -15.78 10.76
N THR A 58 -18.31 -16.84 10.05
CA THR A 58 -18.26 -16.87 8.57
C THR A 58 -19.36 -17.73 7.93
N ALA A 59 -20.27 -18.32 8.72
CA ALA A 59 -21.19 -19.38 8.28
C ALA A 59 -22.27 -18.90 7.30
N SER A 60 -22.45 -17.59 7.18
CA SER A 60 -23.38 -16.96 6.24
C SER A 60 -22.69 -16.38 5.00
N ALA A 61 -21.36 -16.46 4.90
CA ALA A 61 -20.63 -15.94 3.76
C ALA A 61 -20.55 -17.01 2.65
N SER A 62 -20.70 -16.58 1.40
CA SER A 62 -20.16 -17.28 0.23
C SER A 62 -18.72 -17.75 0.50
N GLU A 63 -18.20 -18.72 -0.27
CA GLU A 63 -16.75 -19.04 -0.27
C GLU A 63 -15.87 -17.77 -0.37
N TRP A 64 -16.43 -16.68 -0.92
CA TRP A 64 -15.83 -15.36 -1.02
C TRP A 64 -16.50 -14.33 -0.09
N ALA A 65 -15.71 -13.61 0.71
CA ALA A 65 -16.17 -12.54 1.58
C ALA A 65 -15.28 -11.28 1.45
N PRO A 66 -15.75 -10.09 1.84
CA PRO A 66 -14.93 -8.87 1.85
C PRO A 66 -13.64 -9.04 2.64
N ILE A 67 -12.52 -8.55 2.10
CA ILE A 67 -11.21 -8.66 2.75
C ILE A 67 -11.19 -7.94 4.11
N ARG A 68 -10.63 -8.63 5.11
CA ARG A 68 -10.46 -8.12 6.48
C ARG A 68 -9.01 -7.78 6.76
N PHE A 69 -8.79 -6.62 7.37
CA PHE A 69 -7.46 -6.16 7.78
C PHE A 69 -7.36 -6.15 9.30
N GLN A 70 -6.17 -6.49 9.81
CA GLN A 70 -5.80 -6.16 11.19
C GLN A 70 -4.52 -5.34 11.16
N VAL A 71 -4.49 -4.28 11.95
CA VAL A 71 -3.38 -3.34 12.02
C VAL A 71 -2.72 -3.42 13.38
N PHE A 72 -1.40 -3.41 13.35
CA PHE A 72 -0.53 -3.35 14.50
C PHE A 72 0.37 -2.12 14.37
N ALA A 73 0.49 -1.36 15.45
CA ALA A 73 1.03 0.00 15.45
C ALA A 73 2.06 0.22 16.57
N GLU A 74 2.76 -0.84 16.96
CA GLU A 74 3.75 -0.82 18.05
C GLU A 74 4.85 0.23 17.79
N ASP A 75 5.28 0.37 16.54
CA ASP A 75 6.26 1.38 16.14
C ASP A 75 5.73 2.83 16.26
N LEU A 76 4.42 3.04 16.40
CA LEU A 76 3.83 4.37 16.66
C LEU A 76 3.75 4.71 18.16
N GLU A 77 4.02 3.73 19.03
CA GLU A 77 4.04 3.92 20.50
C GLU A 77 5.46 4.05 21.04
N ASP A 78 6.47 3.63 20.28
CA ASP A 78 7.88 3.68 20.67
C ASP A 78 8.55 4.99 20.19
N PRO A 79 8.90 5.94 21.08
CA PRO A 79 9.52 7.22 20.70
C PRO A 79 10.93 7.07 20.11
N SER A 80 11.54 5.88 20.13
CA SER A 80 12.78 5.56 19.42
C SER A 80 12.56 5.24 17.93
N LYS A 81 11.31 5.03 17.51
CA LYS A 81 10.92 4.62 16.16
C LYS A 81 10.41 5.75 15.28
N TYR A 82 10.00 6.87 15.85
CA TYR A 82 9.56 8.06 15.13
C TYR A 82 10.17 9.35 15.69
N CYS A 83 10.11 10.43 14.93
CA CYS A 83 10.66 11.72 15.32
C CYS A 83 9.75 12.42 16.34
N THR A 84 10.30 12.74 17.51
CA THR A 84 9.62 13.55 18.55
C THR A 84 10.19 14.96 18.65
N ALA A 85 11.40 15.18 18.17
CA ALA A 85 12.07 16.47 18.09
C ALA A 85 13.01 16.53 16.88
N GLU A 86 13.30 17.75 16.43
CA GLU A 86 14.29 18.03 15.38
C GLU A 86 15.71 17.64 15.82
N GLY A 87 16.54 17.18 14.88
CA GLY A 87 17.92 16.73 15.12
C GLY A 87 18.05 15.31 15.68
N GLN A 88 16.93 14.65 16.03
CA GLN A 88 16.97 13.23 16.41
C GLN A 88 17.32 12.34 15.22
N ILE A 89 18.03 11.24 15.45
CA ILE A 89 18.23 10.19 14.44
C ILE A 89 17.18 9.10 14.63
N ARG A 90 16.41 8.79 13.58
CA ARG A 90 15.33 7.80 13.62
C ARG A 90 15.38 6.87 12.40
N PRO A 91 14.87 5.64 12.51
CA PRO A 91 14.85 4.71 11.38
C PRO A 91 14.00 5.24 10.23
N ASP A 92 14.48 5.04 9.00
CA ASP A 92 13.70 5.29 7.78
C ASP A 92 12.82 4.09 7.37
N PHE A 93 12.90 3.01 8.16
CA PHE A 93 12.29 1.70 7.92
C PHE A 93 12.72 1.01 6.61
N THR A 94 13.72 1.53 5.91
CA THR A 94 14.34 0.93 4.72
C THR A 94 15.70 0.26 4.99
N GLY A 95 16.09 0.21 6.26
CA GLY A 95 17.38 -0.32 6.74
C GLY A 95 18.41 0.76 7.08
N GLY A 96 18.03 2.03 6.97
CA GLY A 96 18.86 3.18 7.33
C GLY A 96 18.23 4.03 8.44
N THR A 97 18.84 5.19 8.65
CA THR A 97 18.39 6.20 9.61
C THR A 97 18.46 7.58 8.98
N VAL A 98 17.56 8.47 9.41
CA VAL A 98 17.45 9.84 8.93
C VAL A 98 17.46 10.78 10.13
N GLU A 99 18.10 11.94 9.96
CA GLU A 99 18.00 13.06 10.90
C GLU A 99 16.65 13.76 10.74
N CYS A 100 15.89 13.81 11.82
CA CYS A 100 14.55 14.38 11.89
C CYS A 100 14.58 15.89 11.65
N LYS A 101 13.80 16.36 10.67
CA LYS A 101 13.49 17.78 10.51
C LYS A 101 12.21 18.14 11.25
N LYS A 102 11.94 19.43 11.43
CA LYS A 102 10.68 19.92 12.00
C LYS A 102 9.42 19.31 11.36
N GLU A 103 9.41 19.12 10.05
CA GLU A 103 8.28 18.52 9.31
C GLU A 103 8.11 17.02 9.58
N ASP A 104 9.18 16.32 9.97
CA ASP A 104 9.17 14.89 10.26
C ASP A 104 8.65 14.55 11.67
N ILE A 105 8.43 15.56 12.53
CA ILE A 105 7.90 15.32 13.88
C ILE A 105 6.52 14.67 13.78
N PHE A 106 6.37 13.50 14.39
CA PHE A 106 5.12 12.73 14.45
C PHE A 106 4.35 13.11 15.71
N THR A 107 3.33 13.95 15.54
CA THR A 107 2.54 14.50 16.64
C THR A 107 1.32 13.63 16.97
N PRO A 108 0.67 13.80 18.14
CA PRO A 108 -0.59 13.14 18.46
C PRO A 108 -1.69 13.37 17.41
N GLU A 109 -1.73 14.55 16.80
CA GLU A 109 -2.68 14.89 15.73
C GLU A 109 -2.41 14.05 14.48
N LYS A 110 -1.13 13.94 14.05
CA LYS A 110 -0.74 13.07 12.94
C LYS A 110 -1.06 11.60 13.22
N ARG A 111 -0.83 11.12 14.45
CA ARG A 111 -1.24 9.76 14.87
C ARG A 111 -2.75 9.58 14.76
N SER A 112 -3.53 10.57 15.21
CA SER A 112 -4.99 10.53 15.10
C SER A 112 -5.46 10.50 13.63
N ILE A 113 -4.89 11.35 12.76
CA ILE A 113 -5.20 11.37 11.33
C ILE A 113 -4.88 10.00 10.69
N LEU A 114 -3.70 9.45 10.97
CA LEU A 114 -3.27 8.17 10.41
C LEU A 114 -4.18 7.01 10.81
N LEU A 115 -4.42 6.85 12.11
CA LEU A 115 -5.14 5.69 12.65
C LEU A 115 -6.67 5.82 12.54
N LYS A 116 -7.22 7.03 12.58
CA LYS A 116 -8.68 7.25 12.61
C LYS A 116 -9.25 7.74 11.27
N SER A 117 -8.44 8.27 10.35
CA SER A 117 -8.90 8.70 9.03
C SER A 117 -8.26 7.90 7.90
N LEU A 118 -6.94 7.99 7.72
CA LEU A 118 -6.27 7.48 6.51
C LEU A 118 -6.42 5.96 6.35
N LEU A 119 -6.01 5.20 7.36
CA LEU A 119 -6.07 3.74 7.32
C LEU A 119 -7.51 3.21 7.24
N PRO A 120 -8.47 3.63 8.08
CA PRO A 120 -9.85 3.15 7.97
C PRO A 120 -10.50 3.44 6.61
N ARG A 121 -10.29 4.64 6.05
CA ARG A 121 -10.83 4.99 4.73
C ARG A 121 -10.18 4.18 3.61
N ALA A 122 -8.87 3.94 3.71
CA ALA A 122 -8.15 3.12 2.72
C ALA A 122 -8.56 1.64 2.77
N PHE A 123 -8.71 1.07 3.97
CA PHE A 123 -9.22 -0.29 4.13
C PHE A 123 -10.63 -0.42 3.62
N LYS A 124 -11.51 0.54 3.93
CA LYS A 124 -12.88 0.52 3.41
C LYS A 124 -12.88 0.45 1.88
N MET A 125 -12.03 1.22 1.20
CA MET A 125 -11.96 1.19 -0.26
C MET A 125 -11.55 -0.18 -0.82
N HIS A 126 -10.63 -0.88 -0.17
CA HIS A 126 -10.24 -2.24 -0.53
C HIS A 126 -11.31 -3.28 -0.17
N THR A 127 -11.86 -3.23 1.05
CA THR A 127 -12.93 -4.11 1.52
C THR A 127 -14.19 -4.01 0.65
N ASP A 128 -14.56 -2.81 0.20
CA ASP A 128 -15.72 -2.59 -0.69
C ASP A 128 -15.53 -3.21 -2.10
N ARG A 129 -14.29 -3.53 -2.51
CA ARG A 129 -13.95 -3.91 -3.90
C ARG A 129 -13.33 -5.29 -4.04
N MET A 130 -12.82 -5.86 -2.96
CA MET A 130 -12.04 -7.10 -2.98
C MET A 130 -12.71 -8.15 -2.10
N LEU A 131 -13.29 -9.15 -2.76
CA LEU A 131 -13.67 -10.39 -2.10
C LEU A 131 -12.48 -11.35 -2.08
N VAL A 132 -12.36 -12.12 -1.02
CA VAL A 132 -11.33 -13.14 -0.82
C VAL A 132 -11.94 -14.40 -0.22
N GLU A 133 -11.31 -15.54 -0.46
CA GLU A 133 -11.52 -16.72 0.37
C GLU A 133 -11.01 -16.40 1.79
N PRO A 134 -11.83 -16.40 2.86
CA PRO A 134 -11.37 -15.95 4.16
C PRO A 134 -10.26 -16.84 4.73
N LEU A 135 -9.22 -16.24 5.32
CA LEU A 135 -8.27 -16.97 6.14
C LEU A 135 -8.97 -17.35 7.45
N THR A 136 -9.17 -18.65 7.66
CA THR A 136 -9.83 -19.23 8.85
C THR A 136 -8.86 -19.89 9.82
N SER A 137 -7.56 -19.76 9.56
CA SER A 137 -6.50 -20.49 10.27
C SER A 137 -5.62 -19.54 11.09
N LEU A 138 -4.95 -20.10 12.09
CA LEU A 138 -3.96 -19.40 12.89
C LEU A 138 -2.72 -19.10 12.05
N LEU A 139 -2.28 -17.84 12.05
CA LEU A 139 -1.09 -17.41 11.33
C LEU A 139 0.05 -17.14 12.31
N ILE A 140 1.11 -17.95 12.27
CA ILE A 140 2.36 -17.61 12.95
C ILE A 140 3.17 -16.70 12.04
N VAL A 141 3.42 -15.48 12.50
CA VAL A 141 4.20 -14.50 11.76
C VAL A 141 5.67 -14.90 11.83
N PRO A 142 6.37 -15.09 10.71
CA PRO A 142 7.79 -15.44 10.74
C PRO A 142 8.63 -14.37 11.42
N ARG A 143 9.73 -14.78 12.05
CA ARG A 143 10.77 -13.84 12.49
C ARG A 143 11.58 -13.39 11.28
N PHE A 144 11.55 -12.09 11.00
CA PHE A 144 12.37 -11.49 9.95
C PHE A 144 13.72 -11.09 10.54
N THR A 145 14.82 -11.66 10.04
CA THR A 145 16.17 -11.47 10.61
C THR A 145 17.01 -10.45 9.86
N SER A 146 16.57 -10.03 8.67
CA SER A 146 17.22 -9.01 7.84
C SER A 146 16.20 -8.36 6.91
N ALA A 147 16.64 -7.34 6.15
CA ALA A 147 15.82 -6.61 5.18
C ALA A 147 14.72 -5.72 5.80
N ILE A 148 13.86 -5.18 4.92
CA ILE A 148 12.79 -4.22 5.21
C ILE A 148 11.86 -4.71 6.32
N CYS A 149 11.44 -5.98 6.26
CA CYS A 149 10.47 -6.54 7.18
C CYS A 149 10.99 -6.67 8.61
N ALA A 150 12.31 -6.75 8.80
CA ALA A 150 12.95 -6.79 10.11
C ALA A 150 13.04 -5.42 10.80
N GLN A 151 12.73 -4.33 10.09
CA GLN A 151 12.75 -2.97 10.66
C GLN A 151 11.52 -2.68 11.54
N PHE A 152 10.45 -3.46 11.37
CA PHE A 152 9.17 -3.27 12.05
C PHE A 152 9.12 -4.07 13.34
N THR A 153 8.47 -3.48 14.33
CA THR A 153 8.24 -4.13 15.61
C THR A 153 7.05 -5.07 15.49
N ILE A 154 7.31 -6.37 15.59
CA ILE A 154 6.29 -7.41 15.61
C ILE A 154 6.21 -7.96 17.03
N PRO A 155 5.02 -7.90 17.70
CA PRO A 155 4.85 -8.47 19.02
C PRO A 155 5.34 -9.91 19.11
N SER A 156 6.05 -10.23 20.20
CA SER A 156 6.60 -11.57 20.41
C SER A 156 5.52 -12.66 20.38
N SER A 157 4.29 -12.33 20.81
CA SER A 157 3.12 -13.21 20.72
C SER A 157 2.75 -13.57 19.28
N HIS A 158 2.95 -12.70 18.28
CA HIS A 158 2.62 -13.02 16.89
C HIS A 158 3.58 -14.07 16.29
N HIS A 159 4.78 -14.20 16.86
CA HIS A 159 5.76 -15.21 16.48
C HIS A 159 5.57 -16.55 17.21
N THR A 160 4.79 -16.59 18.30
CA THR A 160 4.63 -17.78 19.14
C THR A 160 3.19 -18.26 19.20
N LEU A 161 2.28 -17.37 19.59
CA LEU A 161 0.84 -17.61 19.67
C LEU A 161 0.17 -17.41 18.31
N GLY A 162 0.66 -16.48 17.48
CA GLY A 162 0.09 -16.15 16.18
C GLY A 162 -1.02 -15.10 16.21
N VAL A 163 -1.61 -14.87 15.04
CA VAL A 163 -2.71 -13.93 14.81
C VAL A 163 -3.84 -14.60 14.02
N ILE A 164 -5.07 -14.19 14.27
CA ILE A 164 -6.30 -14.71 13.64
C ILE A 164 -7.30 -13.59 13.37
N GLY A 165 -8.30 -13.88 12.54
CA GLY A 165 -9.46 -13.02 12.33
C GLY A 165 -9.31 -12.00 11.19
N ALA A 166 -8.16 -11.99 10.51
CA ALA A 166 -7.95 -11.15 9.33
C ALA A 166 -7.31 -11.93 8.17
N ASP A 167 -7.40 -11.31 6.99
CA ASP A 167 -6.90 -11.83 5.72
C ASP A 167 -5.56 -11.20 5.33
N MET A 168 -5.30 -10.00 5.87
CA MET A 168 -4.05 -9.27 5.74
C MET A 168 -3.72 -8.58 7.06
N TYR A 169 -2.55 -8.91 7.62
CA TYR A 169 -2.02 -8.29 8.83
C TYR A 169 -0.98 -7.24 8.44
N LEU A 170 -1.20 -5.98 8.84
CA LEU A 170 -0.34 -4.84 8.49
C LEU A 170 0.33 -4.27 9.73
N TYR A 171 1.65 -4.12 9.67
CA TYR A 171 2.44 -3.42 10.69
C TYR A 171 2.74 -2.01 10.20
N VAL A 172 2.40 -1.01 11.00
CA VAL A 172 2.41 0.40 10.61
C VAL A 172 3.50 1.15 11.37
N SER A 173 4.25 1.96 10.63
CA SER A 173 5.25 2.89 11.20
C SER A 173 5.08 4.31 10.64
N ALA A 174 5.73 5.27 11.30
CA ALA A 174 5.77 6.67 10.90
C ALA A 174 7.19 7.26 10.98
N GLY A 175 8.13 6.60 10.30
CA GLY A 175 9.52 7.08 10.16
C GLY A 175 9.67 8.06 8.99
N PRO A 176 10.65 8.98 9.06
CA PRO A 176 10.91 9.95 7.98
C PRO A 176 11.08 9.27 6.63
N THR A 177 10.47 9.84 5.60
CA THR A 177 10.68 9.43 4.21
C THR A 177 11.55 10.45 3.49
N GLN A 178 12.45 9.95 2.65
CA GLN A 178 13.23 10.80 1.75
C GLN A 178 12.36 11.24 0.56
N ASP A 179 12.74 12.37 -0.04
CA ASP A 179 12.10 12.93 -1.24
C ASP A 179 10.59 13.16 -1.09
N SER A 180 9.82 13.01 -2.18
CA SER A 180 8.37 13.19 -2.23
C SER A 180 7.60 11.87 -2.03
N SER A 181 8.20 10.89 -1.35
CA SER A 181 7.50 9.65 -1.00
C SER A 181 6.62 9.86 0.24
N LEU A 182 5.30 9.88 0.05
CA LEU A 182 4.33 10.11 1.12
C LEU A 182 4.21 8.91 2.06
N ALA A 183 4.23 7.71 1.49
CA ALA A 183 4.21 6.44 2.17
C ALA A 183 4.82 5.37 1.26
N TRP A 184 5.16 4.23 1.83
CA TRP A 184 5.50 3.03 1.06
C TRP A 184 5.02 1.79 1.79
N ALA A 185 4.68 0.74 1.06
CA ALA A 185 4.33 -0.54 1.66
C ALA A 185 4.81 -1.74 0.85
N THR A 186 4.89 -2.90 1.50
CA THR A 186 5.24 -4.16 0.85
C THR A 186 4.69 -5.37 1.59
N SER A 187 4.59 -6.50 0.90
CA SER A 187 4.32 -7.82 1.48
C SER A 187 5.59 -8.44 2.04
N CYS A 188 5.55 -8.84 3.31
CA CYS A 188 6.63 -9.53 4.01
C CYS A 188 6.47 -11.05 4.05
N SER A 189 5.24 -11.54 4.13
CA SER A 189 4.98 -12.99 4.17
C SER A 189 3.76 -13.39 3.36
N ARG A 190 3.76 -14.65 2.93
CA ARG A 190 2.73 -15.25 2.09
C ARG A 190 2.27 -16.58 2.66
N ALA A 191 0.99 -16.89 2.49
CA ALA A 191 0.44 -18.23 2.70
C ALA A 191 1.02 -19.24 1.69
N PRO A 192 0.88 -20.56 1.92
CA PRO A 192 1.39 -21.60 1.03
C PRO A 192 0.95 -21.48 -0.44
N ASN A 193 -0.28 -21.01 -0.69
CA ASN A 193 -0.82 -20.75 -2.04
C ASN A 193 -0.27 -19.46 -2.69
N GLY A 194 0.69 -18.80 -2.05
CA GLY A 194 1.35 -17.59 -2.53
C GLY A 194 0.60 -16.28 -2.25
N ARG A 195 -0.55 -16.32 -1.56
CA ARG A 195 -1.31 -15.14 -1.16
C ARG A 195 -0.55 -14.30 -0.12
N PRO A 196 -0.35 -12.99 -0.31
CA PRO A 196 0.16 -12.10 0.74
C PRO A 196 -0.74 -12.13 1.99
N VAL A 197 -0.14 -12.27 3.16
CA VAL A 197 -0.85 -12.34 4.45
C VAL A 197 -0.26 -11.42 5.51
N VAL A 198 1.03 -11.10 5.40
CA VAL A 198 1.68 -10.10 6.26
C VAL A 198 2.32 -9.05 5.38
N GLY A 199 2.09 -7.79 5.70
CA GLY A 199 2.73 -6.64 5.08
C GLY A 199 3.11 -5.59 6.09
N VAL A 200 3.88 -4.63 5.62
CA VAL A 200 4.34 -3.48 6.39
C VAL A 200 4.06 -2.22 5.60
N ILE A 201 3.82 -1.11 6.29
CA ILE A 201 3.59 0.21 5.68
C ILE A 201 4.22 1.30 6.55
N ASN A 202 5.01 2.17 5.93
CA ASN A 202 5.59 3.35 6.58
C ASN A 202 4.98 4.62 5.99
N TYR A 203 4.61 5.55 6.85
CA TYR A 203 4.13 6.89 6.46
C TYR A 203 5.18 7.95 6.80
N GLY A 204 5.54 8.78 5.83
CA GLY A 204 6.39 9.95 6.08
C GLY A 204 5.62 11.00 6.89
N PRO A 205 6.03 11.35 8.13
CA PRO A 205 5.24 12.23 8.98
C PRO A 205 4.98 13.61 8.38
N LYS A 206 5.90 14.14 7.56
CA LYS A 206 5.72 15.42 6.86
C LYS A 206 4.52 15.46 5.91
N PHE A 207 3.99 14.30 5.52
CA PHE A 207 2.91 14.18 4.54
C PHE A 207 1.59 13.67 5.11
N ILE A 208 1.53 13.38 6.42
CA ILE A 208 0.31 12.93 7.08
C ILE A 208 -0.65 14.12 7.19
N THR A 209 -1.63 14.15 6.29
CA THR A 209 -2.71 15.14 6.26
C THR A 209 -4.04 14.43 6.01
N ASP A 210 -5.13 14.92 6.60
CA ASP A 210 -6.46 14.35 6.36
C ASP A 210 -7.03 14.84 5.03
N SER A 211 -6.56 14.25 3.93
CA SER A 211 -6.93 14.64 2.57
C SER A 211 -7.35 13.43 1.74
N VAL A 212 -8.17 13.65 0.70
CA VAL A 212 -8.52 12.61 -0.27
C VAL A 212 -7.27 12.07 -0.97
N HIS A 213 -6.29 12.93 -1.22
CA HIS A 213 -5.02 12.53 -1.83
C HIS A 213 -4.25 11.56 -0.93
N SER A 214 -4.06 11.89 0.35
CA SER A 214 -3.37 11.02 1.32
C SER A 214 -4.09 9.69 1.53
N VAL A 215 -5.44 9.67 1.49
CA VAL A 215 -6.21 8.41 1.49
C VAL A 215 -5.93 7.58 0.24
N ARG A 216 -5.93 8.19 -0.95
CA ARG A 216 -5.62 7.46 -2.20
C ARG A 216 -4.20 6.91 -2.22
N VAL A 217 -3.23 7.65 -1.68
CA VAL A 217 -1.86 7.13 -1.49
C VAL A 217 -1.86 5.94 -0.54
N SER A 218 -2.58 6.01 0.58
CA SER A 218 -2.72 4.88 1.51
C SER A 218 -3.32 3.65 0.81
N VAL A 219 -4.38 3.84 0.00
CA VAL A 219 -4.98 2.78 -0.83
C VAL A 219 -3.96 2.18 -1.80
N HIS A 220 -3.20 3.04 -2.48
CA HIS A 220 -2.17 2.66 -3.44
C HIS A 220 -1.10 1.78 -2.78
N GLU A 221 -0.51 2.24 -1.68
CA GLU A 221 0.54 1.47 -0.98
C GLU A 221 0.00 0.15 -0.44
N ILE A 222 -1.19 0.15 0.17
CA ILE A 222 -1.83 -1.09 0.62
C ILE A 222 -2.05 -2.07 -0.55
N ALA A 223 -2.32 -1.59 -1.77
CA ALA A 223 -2.44 -2.46 -2.95
C ALA A 223 -1.13 -3.20 -3.26
N HIS A 224 0.03 -2.54 -3.11
CA HIS A 224 1.33 -3.21 -3.24
C HIS A 224 1.53 -4.28 -2.17
N ALA A 225 1.18 -3.98 -0.91
CA ALA A 225 1.24 -4.96 0.17
C ALA A 225 0.28 -6.15 -0.06
N LEU A 226 -0.85 -5.93 -0.72
CA LEU A 226 -1.80 -6.97 -1.15
C LEU A 226 -1.33 -7.77 -2.38
N GLY A 227 -0.22 -7.37 -3.00
CA GLY A 227 0.42 -8.13 -4.07
C GLY A 227 0.33 -7.51 -5.46
N PHE A 228 -0.13 -6.27 -5.60
CA PHE A 228 -0.06 -5.53 -6.86
C PHE A 228 1.40 -5.18 -7.19
N THR A 229 2.13 -6.15 -7.74
CA THR A 229 3.56 -6.01 -8.08
C THR A 229 3.88 -6.79 -9.34
N VAL A 230 4.81 -6.29 -10.16
CA VAL A 230 5.28 -7.01 -11.37
C VAL A 230 5.77 -8.41 -11.02
N ARG A 231 6.44 -8.58 -9.87
CA ARG A 231 6.91 -9.88 -9.38
C ARG A 231 5.76 -10.88 -9.17
N VAL A 232 4.65 -10.46 -8.58
CA VAL A 232 3.49 -11.34 -8.37
C VAL A 232 2.80 -11.63 -9.70
N MET A 233 2.59 -10.62 -10.55
CA MET A 233 1.98 -10.78 -11.86
C MET A 233 2.78 -11.76 -12.75
N GLY A 234 4.11 -11.64 -12.74
CA GLY A 234 5.01 -12.55 -13.46
C GLY A 234 4.93 -13.98 -12.95
N LYS A 235 4.97 -14.20 -11.63
CA LYS A 235 4.80 -15.54 -11.02
C LYS A 235 3.45 -16.19 -11.32
N ARG A 236 2.43 -15.38 -11.64
CA ARG A 236 1.09 -15.82 -12.01
C ARG A 236 0.90 -15.91 -13.53
N ASN A 237 1.98 -15.75 -14.33
CA ASN A 237 1.96 -15.77 -15.79
C ASN A 237 0.96 -14.76 -16.41
N MET A 238 0.83 -13.58 -15.79
CA MET A 238 -0.12 -12.55 -16.23
C MET A 238 0.48 -11.54 -17.22
N LEU A 239 1.81 -11.57 -17.43
CA LEU A 239 2.55 -10.54 -18.17
C LEU A 239 2.88 -11.01 -19.58
N LYS A 240 2.78 -10.10 -20.56
CA LYS A 240 3.22 -10.30 -21.96
C LYS A 240 3.95 -9.07 -22.47
N GLU A 241 5.01 -9.30 -23.24
CA GLU A 241 5.76 -8.25 -23.94
C GLU A 241 5.21 -8.04 -25.36
N PHE A 242 5.14 -6.79 -25.77
CA PHE A 242 4.75 -6.38 -27.12
C PHE A 242 5.77 -5.39 -27.70
N GLU A 243 6.12 -5.57 -28.96
CA GLU A 243 7.10 -4.73 -29.67
C GLU A 243 6.40 -3.68 -30.54
N GLY A 244 7.09 -2.58 -30.82
CA GLY A 244 6.63 -1.54 -31.75
C GLY A 244 5.43 -0.70 -31.24
N VAL A 245 5.00 -0.88 -29.99
CA VAL A 245 3.88 -0.15 -29.41
C VAL A 245 4.22 1.34 -29.36
N ARG A 246 3.63 2.11 -30.26
CA ARG A 246 3.88 3.56 -30.45
C ARG A 246 5.38 3.88 -30.60
N GLY A 247 6.09 3.04 -31.35
CA GLY A 247 7.52 3.23 -31.64
C GLY A 247 8.47 2.80 -30.53
N LYS A 248 7.96 2.25 -29.41
CA LYS A 248 8.81 1.68 -28.35
C LYS A 248 9.31 0.29 -28.76
N ALA A 249 10.55 -0.02 -28.40
CA ALA A 249 11.15 -1.34 -28.66
C ALA A 249 10.35 -2.45 -27.98
N LYS A 250 9.98 -2.27 -26.71
CA LYS A 250 9.19 -3.21 -25.92
C LYS A 250 8.27 -2.49 -24.94
N VAL A 251 7.06 -3.03 -24.74
CA VAL A 251 6.09 -2.61 -23.73
C VAL A 251 5.54 -3.84 -23.02
N LEU A 252 5.55 -3.82 -21.69
CA LEU A 252 4.99 -4.90 -20.88
C LEU A 252 3.52 -4.61 -20.57
N GLN A 253 2.66 -5.61 -20.79
CA GLN A 253 1.22 -5.53 -20.49
C GLN A 253 0.80 -6.63 -19.53
N VAL A 254 -0.12 -6.31 -18.63
CA VAL A 254 -0.90 -7.32 -17.91
C VAL A 254 -2.01 -7.80 -18.84
N SER A 255 -1.90 -9.05 -19.27
CA SER A 255 -2.73 -9.68 -20.31
C SER A 255 -3.53 -10.88 -19.78
N SER A 256 -3.87 -10.88 -18.48
CA SER A 256 -4.79 -11.86 -17.90
C SER A 256 -6.23 -11.63 -18.41
N PRO A 257 -7.08 -12.67 -18.47
CA PRO A 257 -8.41 -12.55 -19.08
C PRO A 257 -9.25 -11.38 -18.54
N LYS A 258 -9.27 -11.18 -17.22
CA LYS A 258 -10.04 -10.10 -16.59
C LYS A 258 -9.47 -8.72 -16.88
N THR A 259 -8.15 -8.57 -16.93
CA THR A 259 -7.53 -7.30 -17.29
C THR A 259 -7.83 -6.96 -18.75
N VAL A 260 -7.74 -7.92 -19.67
CA VAL A 260 -8.11 -7.70 -21.08
C VAL A 260 -9.56 -7.28 -21.22
N GLU A 261 -10.48 -7.98 -20.57
CA GLU A 261 -11.91 -7.63 -20.54
C GLU A 261 -12.11 -6.17 -20.10
N LYS A 262 -11.52 -5.77 -18.96
CA LYS A 262 -11.70 -4.43 -18.41
C LYS A 262 -10.95 -3.33 -19.17
N THR A 263 -9.81 -3.63 -19.79
CA THR A 263 -9.15 -2.70 -20.72
C THR A 263 -10.04 -2.43 -21.93
N ARG A 264 -10.60 -3.48 -22.55
CA ARG A 264 -11.47 -3.33 -23.74
C ARG A 264 -12.70 -2.51 -23.42
N GLU A 265 -13.33 -2.77 -22.28
CA GLU A 265 -14.49 -2.02 -21.79
C GLU A 265 -14.13 -0.55 -21.52
N HIS A 266 -13.06 -0.29 -20.77
CA HIS A 266 -12.67 1.06 -20.37
C HIS A 266 -12.29 1.95 -21.56
N PHE A 267 -11.51 1.44 -22.52
CA PHE A 267 -11.06 2.20 -23.68
C PHE A 267 -11.96 2.04 -24.92
N ASN A 268 -13.07 1.29 -24.80
CA ASN A 268 -13.94 0.93 -25.92
C ASN A 268 -13.16 0.39 -27.14
N CYS A 269 -12.22 -0.53 -26.89
CA CYS A 269 -11.26 -1.01 -27.90
C CYS A 269 -11.17 -2.53 -27.87
N MET A 270 -11.97 -3.22 -28.69
CA MET A 270 -12.09 -4.69 -28.69
C MET A 270 -10.81 -5.43 -29.09
N SER A 271 -9.92 -4.79 -29.84
CA SER A 271 -8.61 -5.35 -30.20
C SER A 271 -7.57 -5.22 -29.10
N ALA A 272 -7.85 -4.51 -27.99
CA ALA A 272 -6.91 -4.38 -26.90
C ALA A 272 -6.51 -5.75 -26.32
N THR A 273 -5.23 -5.90 -26.01
CA THR A 273 -4.58 -7.16 -25.60
C THR A 273 -4.23 -7.24 -24.13
N GLY A 274 -4.37 -6.13 -23.38
CA GLY A 274 -4.01 -6.02 -21.98
C GLY A 274 -3.88 -4.56 -21.53
N MET A 275 -3.55 -4.34 -20.26
CA MET A 275 -3.24 -3.01 -19.73
C MET A 275 -1.73 -2.84 -19.64
N GLU A 276 -1.20 -1.76 -20.21
CA GLU A 276 0.22 -1.44 -20.15
C GLU A 276 0.66 -1.09 -18.73
N LEU A 277 1.82 -1.60 -18.34
CA LEU A 277 2.51 -1.20 -17.13
C LEU A 277 3.38 0.03 -17.42
N GLU A 278 3.61 0.82 -16.38
CA GLU A 278 4.45 2.01 -16.45
C GLU A 278 5.91 1.59 -16.72
N ASP A 279 6.52 2.27 -17.68
CA ASP A 279 7.84 1.98 -18.23
C ASP A 279 8.75 3.23 -18.25
N GLU A 280 8.27 4.35 -17.69
CA GLU A 280 9.02 5.58 -17.47
C GLU A 280 9.10 5.88 -15.95
N GLY A 281 10.17 6.54 -15.51
CA GLY A 281 10.34 6.98 -14.11
C GLY A 281 10.84 5.92 -13.12
N GLY A 282 10.75 4.62 -13.44
CA GLY A 282 11.61 3.62 -12.82
C GLY A 282 13.04 3.80 -13.33
N GLY A 283 14.07 3.62 -12.48
CA GLY A 283 15.48 3.77 -12.89
C GLY A 283 15.75 3.13 -14.26
N GLU A 284 16.46 3.85 -15.14
CA GLU A 284 16.55 3.66 -16.60
C GLU A 284 15.98 2.35 -17.18
N GLY A 285 14.87 2.47 -17.92
CA GLY A 285 14.31 1.40 -18.75
C GLY A 285 13.58 0.29 -18.00
N LYS A 286 13.24 0.49 -16.72
CA LYS A 286 12.62 -0.55 -15.88
C LYS A 286 11.12 -0.34 -15.74
N VAL A 287 10.37 -1.37 -16.11
CA VAL A 287 8.94 -1.50 -15.84
C VAL A 287 8.69 -1.41 -14.33
N SER A 288 7.69 -0.63 -13.94
CA SER A 288 7.28 -0.44 -12.54
C SER A 288 5.95 -1.14 -12.27
N SER A 289 5.65 -1.34 -10.98
CA SER A 289 4.43 -1.99 -10.50
C SER A 289 3.18 -1.09 -10.57
N HIS A 290 3.06 -0.29 -11.62
CA HIS A 290 1.98 0.68 -11.82
C HIS A 290 1.37 0.55 -13.21
N TRP A 291 0.12 0.98 -13.35
CA TRP A 291 -0.46 1.18 -14.67
C TRP A 291 0.23 2.34 -15.37
N LYS A 292 0.39 2.24 -16.70
CA LYS A 292 0.97 3.31 -17.50
C LYS A 292 0.18 4.61 -17.31
N ARG A 293 0.81 5.64 -16.74
CA ARG A 293 0.16 6.92 -16.38
C ARG A 293 -0.47 7.61 -17.57
N ARG A 294 0.14 7.50 -18.77
CA ARG A 294 -0.45 7.97 -20.03
C ARG A 294 -1.88 7.46 -20.23
N ASN A 295 -2.13 6.21 -19.84
CA ASN A 295 -3.39 5.52 -20.11
C ASN A 295 -4.34 5.60 -18.90
N ALA A 296 -3.81 5.70 -17.68
CA ALA A 296 -4.57 5.81 -16.43
C ALA A 296 -3.91 6.85 -15.51
N LYS A 297 -4.23 8.13 -15.73
CA LYS A 297 -3.59 9.26 -15.04
C LYS A 297 -4.10 9.49 -13.61
N ASP A 298 -5.38 9.24 -13.38
CA ASP A 298 -6.13 9.57 -12.15
C ASP A 298 -6.30 8.38 -11.18
#